data_AF-A0A7W8E6J0-F1
#
_entry.id   AF-A0A7W8E6J0-F1
#
_cell.length_a   1.000
_cell.length_b   1.000
_cell.length_c   1.000
_cell.angle_alpha   90.00
_cell.angle_beta   90.00
_cell.angle_gamma   90.00
#
_symmetry.space_group_name_H-M   'P 1'
#
loop_
_entity.id
_entity.type
_entity.pdbx_description
1 polymer ?
#
loop_
_entity_poly.entity_id
_entity_poly.type
_entity_poly.pdbx_seq_one_letter_code
_entity_poly.pdbx_strand_id
1 'polypeptide(L)'
;MNTDNAWQPTATQIESAESHLSQIIGLHTQWLGDTRVIDNPGGYYRQYVPIQLDGKKLLFVNAFCDRGLTADWRSRLVDVSDGGECYWKATYDPVTERYSDLAINGKG
;
A
#
# COMPACT_ATOMS: atom_id res chain seq x y z
N MET A 1 -9.15 20.89 -12.34
CA MET A 1 -8.40 19.82 -13.02
C MET A 1 -9.40 18.72 -13.35
N ASN A 2 -9.62 18.42 -14.63
CA ASN A 2 -10.53 17.34 -15.05
C ASN A 2 -9.93 16.00 -14.62
N THR A 3 -10.58 15.28 -13.70
CA THR A 3 -10.14 13.98 -13.19
C THR A 3 -10.69 12.79 -13.99
N ASP A 4 -11.45 13.04 -15.05
CA ASP A 4 -12.24 12.03 -15.78
C ASP A 4 -11.41 11.00 -16.57
N ASN A 5 -10.08 11.08 -16.54
CA ASN A 5 -9.17 10.14 -17.23
C ASN A 5 -8.11 9.51 -16.31
N ALA A 6 -8.27 9.59 -14.97
CA ALA A 6 -7.41 8.83 -14.08
C ALA A 6 -7.62 7.33 -14.32
N TRP A 7 -6.55 6.60 -14.61
CA TRP A 7 -6.62 5.16 -14.76
C TRP A 7 -7.18 4.52 -13.49
N GLN A 8 -8.10 3.59 -13.66
CA GLN A 8 -8.67 2.80 -12.57
C GLN A 8 -8.24 1.34 -12.73
N PRO A 9 -7.86 0.66 -11.63
CA PRO A 9 -7.54 -0.75 -11.69
C PRO A 9 -8.80 -1.57 -11.89
N THR A 10 -8.65 -2.71 -12.56
CA THR A 10 -9.73 -3.71 -12.62
C THR A 10 -9.83 -4.48 -11.31
N ALA A 11 -10.97 -5.13 -11.07
CA ALA A 11 -11.13 -6.02 -9.92
C ALA A 11 -10.04 -7.11 -9.90
N THR A 12 -9.71 -7.70 -11.06
CA THR A 12 -8.65 -8.71 -11.19
C THR A 12 -7.27 -8.18 -10.82
N GLN A 13 -6.97 -6.91 -11.11
CA GLN A 13 -5.69 -6.31 -10.70
C GLN A 13 -5.61 -6.14 -9.17
N ILE A 14 -6.72 -5.81 -8.51
CA ILE A 14 -6.79 -5.75 -7.05
C ILE A 14 -6.70 -7.18 -6.46
N GLU A 15 -7.39 -8.15 -7.05
CA GLU A 15 -7.30 -9.56 -6.63
C GLU A 15 -5.88 -10.12 -6.78
N SER A 16 -5.17 -9.77 -7.86
CA SER A 16 -3.76 -10.15 -8.04
C SER A 16 -2.85 -9.47 -7.01
N ALA A 17 -3.12 -8.20 -6.66
CA ALA A 17 -2.39 -7.54 -5.57
C ALA A 17 -2.62 -8.24 -4.22
N GLU A 18 -3.86 -8.63 -3.91
CA GLU A 18 -4.21 -9.36 -2.68
C GLU A 18 -3.57 -10.76 -2.65
N SER A 19 -3.57 -11.52 -3.75
CA SER A 19 -3.00 -12.86 -3.80
C SER A 19 -1.47 -12.87 -3.63
N HIS A 20 -0.80 -11.76 -3.95
CA HIS A 20 0.64 -11.59 -3.86
C HIS A 20 1.13 -10.84 -2.60
N LEU A 21 0.26 -10.59 -1.61
CA LEU A 21 0.64 -9.87 -0.38
C LEU A 21 1.81 -10.51 0.37
N SER A 22 2.02 -11.82 0.26
CA SER A 22 3.15 -12.52 0.89
C SER A 22 4.52 -12.01 0.43
N GLN A 23 4.60 -11.37 -0.74
CA GLN A 23 5.85 -10.73 -1.20
C GLN A 23 6.33 -9.63 -0.24
N ILE A 24 5.43 -8.96 0.48
CA ILE A 24 5.77 -7.90 1.44
C ILE A 24 6.72 -8.41 2.53
N ILE A 25 6.57 -9.67 2.96
CA ILE A 25 7.40 -10.29 4.01
C ILE A 25 8.88 -10.29 3.60
N GLY A 26 9.17 -10.41 2.30
CA GLY A 26 10.53 -10.43 1.76
C GLY A 26 11.11 -9.05 1.44
N LEU A 27 10.35 -7.96 1.63
CA LEU A 27 10.82 -6.62 1.33
C LEU A 27 11.50 -6.00 2.56
N HIS A 28 12.59 -5.28 2.29
CA HIS A 28 13.20 -4.39 3.27
C HIS A 28 12.61 -3.00 3.13
N THR A 29 12.59 -2.27 4.24
CA THR A 29 12.14 -0.88 4.21
C THR A 29 13.10 -0.03 3.38
N GLN A 30 12.56 1.02 2.75
CA GLN A 30 13.36 1.97 1.98
C GLN A 30 14.29 2.84 2.86
N TRP A 31 14.12 2.83 4.18
CA TRP A 31 14.88 3.67 5.10
C TRP A 31 16.16 2.96 5.55
N LEU A 32 17.31 3.59 5.28
CA LEU A 32 18.61 3.03 5.63
C LEU A 32 18.71 2.79 7.14
N GLY A 33 18.96 1.54 7.52
CA GLY A 33 19.10 1.12 8.92
C GLY A 33 17.80 0.68 9.59
N ASP A 34 16.65 0.77 8.91
CA ASP A 34 15.38 0.28 9.43
C ASP A 34 15.19 -1.21 9.06
N THR A 35 15.33 -2.06 10.09
CA THR A 35 15.27 -3.52 9.98
C THR A 35 13.87 -4.09 10.26
N ARG A 36 12.85 -3.24 10.39
CA ARG A 36 11.48 -3.69 10.65
C ARG A 36 10.93 -4.45 9.45
N VAL A 37 10.07 -5.42 9.73
CA VAL A 37 9.43 -6.29 8.75
C VAL A 37 7.93 -6.34 9.01
N ILE A 38 7.16 -6.73 7.99
CA ILE A 38 5.72 -6.98 8.10
C ILE A 38 5.48 -8.49 7.93
N ASP A 39 5.35 -9.22 9.04
CA ASP A 39 5.27 -10.68 9.03
C ASP A 39 3.89 -11.22 8.61
N ASN A 40 2.82 -10.44 8.82
CA ASN A 40 1.46 -10.82 8.47
C ASN A 40 0.73 -9.69 7.69
N PRO A 41 1.10 -9.45 6.42
CA PRO A 41 0.51 -8.38 5.61
C PRO A 41 -1.01 -8.56 5.39
N GLY A 42 -1.52 -9.80 5.47
CA GLY A 42 -2.94 -10.11 5.34
C GLY A 42 -3.80 -9.56 6.48
N GLY A 43 -3.23 -9.36 7.67
CA GLY A 43 -3.95 -8.90 8.87
C GLY A 43 -4.32 -7.41 8.88
N TYR A 44 -3.92 -6.65 7.86
CA TYR A 44 -4.16 -5.22 7.76
C TYR A 44 -5.45 -4.92 6.99
N TYR A 45 -6.07 -3.78 7.28
CA TYR A 45 -6.93 -3.10 6.32
C TYR A 45 -6.06 -2.45 5.25
N ARG A 46 -6.56 -2.37 4.01
CA ARG A 46 -5.79 -1.87 2.86
C ARG A 46 -6.63 -0.97 1.97
N GLN A 47 -6.01 0.08 1.47
CA GLN A 47 -6.51 0.91 0.38
C GLN A 47 -5.60 0.74 -0.83
N TYR A 48 -6.21 0.52 -1.99
CA TYR A 48 -5.51 0.47 -3.28
C TYR A 48 -5.78 1.75 -4.04
N VAL A 49 -4.76 2.59 -4.13
CA VAL A 49 -4.85 3.89 -4.80
C VAL A 49 -4.15 3.78 -6.15
N PRO A 50 -4.86 3.97 -7.27
CA PRO A 50 -4.22 4.02 -8.57
C PRO A 50 -3.31 5.25 -8.65
N ILE A 51 -2.06 5.03 -9.05
CA ILE A 51 -1.11 6.09 -9.34
C ILE A 51 -0.51 5.89 -10.73
N GLN A 52 -0.06 6.99 -11.33
CA GLN A 52 0.78 6.97 -12.52
C GLN A 52 2.13 7.58 -12.18
N LEU A 53 3.19 6.78 -12.31
CA LEU A 53 4.56 7.20 -12.05
C LEU A 53 5.42 6.77 -13.23
N ASP A 54 6.14 7.72 -13.84
CA ASP A 54 7.03 7.49 -14.99
C ASP A 54 6.37 6.70 -16.13
N GLY A 55 5.09 6.98 -16.39
CA GLY A 55 4.30 6.31 -17.44
C GLY A 55 3.79 4.91 -17.07
N LYS A 56 4.14 4.39 -15.90
CA LYS A 56 3.61 3.13 -15.37
C LYS A 56 2.32 3.35 -14.59
N LYS A 57 1.40 2.40 -14.69
CA LYS A 57 0.16 2.33 -13.90
C LYS A 57 0.41 1.41 -12.73
N LEU A 58 0.46 1.96 -11.52
CA LEU A 58 0.83 1.23 -10.30
C LEU A 58 -0.29 1.36 -9.27
N LEU A 59 -0.32 0.42 -8.34
CA LEU A 59 -1.16 0.49 -7.15
C LEU A 59 -0.31 0.91 -5.98
N PHE A 60 -0.59 2.09 -5.44
CA PHE A 60 -0.09 2.47 -4.13
C PHE A 60 -0.99 1.81 -3.08
N VAL A 61 -0.37 0.97 -2.25
CA VAL A 61 -1.05 0.23 -1.18
C VAL A 61 -0.78 0.94 0.13
N ASN A 62 -1.84 1.41 0.78
CA ASN A 62 -1.81 1.99 2.11
C ASN A 62 -2.48 1.04 3.10
N ALA A 63 -1.75 0.56 4.10
CA ALA A 63 -2.20 -0.50 4.99
C ALA A 63 -2.16 -0.07 6.45
N PHE A 64 -3.16 -0.50 7.23
CA PHE A 64 -3.31 -0.12 8.63
C PHE A 64 -4.01 -1.17 9.51
N CYS A 65 -3.67 -1.23 10.80
CA CYS A 65 -4.22 -2.21 11.75
C CYS A 65 -5.71 -2.02 12.10
N ASP A 66 -6.19 -0.78 12.16
CA ASP A 66 -7.53 -0.47 12.64
C ASP A 66 -8.22 0.60 11.79
N ARG A 67 -9.51 0.37 11.52
CA ARG A 67 -10.44 1.32 10.88
C ARG A 67 -10.88 2.46 11.82
N GLY A 68 -10.59 2.37 13.12
CA GLY A 68 -11.07 3.28 14.17
C GLY A 68 -10.66 4.74 14.01
N LEU A 69 -9.66 5.05 13.18
CA LEU A 69 -9.26 6.43 12.91
C LEU A 69 -10.25 7.18 11.99
N THR A 70 -10.89 6.51 11.02
CA THR A 70 -11.86 7.16 10.13
C THR A 70 -12.97 6.20 9.66
N ALA A 71 -14.24 6.56 9.89
CA ALA A 71 -15.39 5.78 9.43
C ALA A 71 -15.51 5.73 7.90
N ASP A 72 -14.91 6.69 7.21
CA ASP A 72 -14.90 6.88 5.76
C ASP A 72 -13.60 6.38 5.09
N TRP A 73 -12.84 5.50 5.75
CA TRP A 73 -11.57 4.98 5.24
C TRP A 73 -11.66 4.32 3.85
N ARG A 74 -12.85 3.90 3.39
CA ARG A 74 -13.01 3.37 2.03
C ARG A 74 -13.08 4.45 0.94
N SER A 75 -13.45 5.67 1.30
CA SER A 75 -13.64 6.79 0.37
C SER A 75 -12.61 7.90 0.55
N ARG A 76 -11.86 7.92 1.66
CA ARG A 76 -10.78 8.88 1.90
C ARG A 76 -9.49 8.18 2.27
N LEU A 77 -8.38 8.65 1.68
CA LEU A 77 -7.05 8.15 1.99
C LEU A 77 -6.78 8.34 3.49
N VAL A 78 -6.39 7.25 4.16
CA VAL A 78 -5.95 7.30 5.54
C VAL A 78 -4.49 7.74 5.54
N ASP A 79 -4.22 8.97 5.96
CA ASP A 79 -2.87 9.49 6.07
C ASP A 79 -2.46 9.61 7.55
N VAL A 80 -1.43 8.86 7.92
CA VAL A 80 -0.89 8.79 9.27
C VAL A 80 0.63 8.96 9.14
N SER A 81 1.22 9.79 10.01
CA SER A 81 2.66 10.06 10.00
C SER A 81 3.43 9.12 10.93
N ASP A 82 2.87 8.82 12.11
CA ASP A 82 3.47 7.97 13.14
C ASP A 82 2.49 6.85 13.56
N GLY A 83 3.03 5.68 13.89
CA GLY A 83 2.22 4.53 14.27
C GLY A 83 2.91 3.17 14.11
N GLY A 84 4.19 3.18 13.74
CA GLY A 84 5.05 2.00 13.67
C GLY A 84 4.55 0.97 12.66
N GLU A 85 4.73 -0.30 13.00
CA GLU A 85 4.36 -1.45 12.16
C GLU A 85 2.86 -1.49 11.84
N CYS A 86 2.02 -0.79 12.61
CA CYS A 86 0.61 -0.72 12.31
C CYS A 86 0.24 0.12 11.07
N TYR A 87 1.20 0.82 10.46
CA TYR A 87 0.99 1.59 9.24
C TYR A 87 2.16 1.39 8.30
N TRP A 88 1.88 0.81 7.14
CA TRP A 88 2.87 0.61 6.10
C TRP A 88 2.31 0.91 4.72
N LYS A 89 3.23 1.22 3.81
CA LYS A 89 2.97 1.63 2.44
C LYS A 89 3.85 0.81 1.51
N ALA A 90 3.34 0.44 0.34
CA ALA A 90 4.11 -0.24 -0.70
C ALA A 90 3.55 0.09 -2.09
N THR A 91 4.33 -0.19 -3.12
CA THR A 91 3.92 -0.04 -4.51
C THR A 91 3.80 -1.41 -5.16
N TYR A 92 2.68 -1.68 -5.82
CA TYR A 92 2.46 -2.89 -6.61
C TYR A 92 2.36 -2.57 -8.10
N ASP A 93 3.14 -3.27 -8.92
CA ASP A 93 3.07 -3.20 -10.37
C ASP A 93 2.19 -4.35 -10.89
N PRO A 94 0.98 -4.07 -11.42
CA PRO A 94 0.07 -5.10 -11.92
C PRO A 94 0.50 -5.74 -13.25
N VAL A 95 1.54 -5.21 -13.93
CA VAL A 95 2.10 -5.80 -15.14
C VAL A 95 3.13 -6.87 -14.77
N THR A 96 3.97 -6.60 -13.77
CA THR A 96 5.01 -7.54 -13.33
C THR A 96 4.60 -8.42 -12.14
N GLU A 97 3.47 -8.09 -11.51
CA GLU A 97 2.95 -8.72 -10.29
C GLU A 97 3.94 -8.66 -9.12
N ARG A 98 4.60 -7.50 -8.96
CA ARG A 98 5.65 -7.30 -7.95
C ARG A 98 5.34 -6.15 -7.02
N TYR A 99 5.59 -6.40 -5.74
CA TYR A 99 5.67 -5.36 -4.72
C TYR A 99 7.08 -4.76 -4.64
N SER A 100 7.14 -3.47 -4.29
CA SER A 100 8.35 -2.68 -4.12
C SER A 100 8.10 -1.52 -3.15
N ASP A 101 9.15 -0.77 -2.82
CA ASP A 101 9.10 0.48 -2.05
C ASP A 101 8.36 0.36 -0.71
N LEU A 102 8.63 -0.71 0.05
CA LEU A 102 8.07 -0.88 1.38
C LEU A 102 8.55 0.26 2.29
N ALA A 103 7.59 0.91 2.95
CA ALA A 103 7.83 1.91 3.97
C ALA A 103 6.96 1.62 5.19
N ILE A 104 7.55 1.64 6.37
CA ILE A 104 6.83 1.51 7.65
C ILE A 104 6.90 2.87 8.34
N ASN A 105 5.77 3.40 8.77
CA ASN A 105 5.71 4.69 9.45
C ASN A 105 6.62 4.74 10.69
N GLY A 106 7.00 5.95 11.10
CA GLY A 106 7.79 6.18 12.31
C GLY A 106 7.10 5.64 13.56
N LYS A 107 7.90 5.33 14.59
CA LYS A 107 7.38 5.20 15.96
C LYS A 107 7.48 6.60 16.58
N GLY A 108 6.34 7.15 17.01
CA GLY A 108 6.29 8.40 17.79
C GLY A 108 6.82 8.21 19.20
#